data_AF-E9PSA6-F1
#
_entry.id   AF-E9PSA6-F1
#
_cell.length_a   1.000
_cell.length_b   1.000
_cell.length_c   1.000
_cell.angle_alpha   90.00
_cell.angle_beta   90.00
_cell.angle_gamma   90.00
#
_symmetry.space_group_name_H-M   'P 1'
#
loop_
_entity.id
_entity.type
_entity.pdbx_description
1 polymer ?
#
loop_
_entity_poly.entity_id
_entity_poly.type
_entity_poly.pdbx_seq_one_letter_code
_entity_poly.pdbx_strand_id
1 'polypeptide(L)'
;MSEEIITPVYCTGVSAQVQKQRARELGLGRHENAIKYLGQDYEQLRVRCLQSGTLFRDEAFPPVPQSLGYKDLGPNSSKTYGIKWKRPTELLSNPQFIVDGATRTDICQGALGDCWLLAAIASLTLNDTLLHRVVPHGQSFQNGYAGIFHFQLWQFGEWVDVV
;
A
#
# COMPACT_ATOMS: atom_id res chain seq x y z
N MET A 1 22.91 -23.82 26.02
CA MET A 1 22.67 -24.18 24.61
C MET A 1 22.80 -22.89 23.82
N SER A 2 23.91 -22.72 23.10
CA SER A 2 24.18 -21.53 22.29
C SER A 2 23.27 -21.54 21.07
N GLU A 3 22.43 -20.51 20.91
CA GLU A 3 21.61 -20.33 19.71
C GLU A 3 22.52 -20.17 18.48
N GLU A 4 22.29 -20.97 17.45
CA GLU A 4 22.98 -20.83 16.17
C GLU A 4 22.62 -19.48 15.55
N ILE A 5 23.63 -18.64 15.36
CA ILE A 5 23.49 -17.38 14.62
C ILE A 5 23.31 -17.76 13.15
N ILE A 6 22.05 -17.78 12.68
CA ILE A 6 21.73 -17.91 11.26
C ILE A 6 22.16 -16.60 10.59
N THR A 7 23.38 -16.55 10.07
CA THR A 7 23.84 -15.44 9.23
C THR A 7 23.05 -15.45 7.92
N PRO A 8 22.25 -14.41 7.61
CA PRO A 8 21.57 -14.33 6.33
C PRO A 8 22.58 -14.22 5.20
N VAL A 9 22.51 -15.15 4.25
CA VAL A 9 23.30 -15.10 3.01
C VAL A 9 22.56 -14.21 2.02
N TYR A 10 23.13 -13.04 1.72
CA TYR A 10 22.59 -12.13 0.71
C TYR A 10 23.17 -12.48 -0.66
N CYS A 11 22.34 -13.01 -1.56
CA CYS A 11 22.73 -13.21 -2.96
C CYS A 11 22.87 -11.85 -3.65
N THR A 12 24.00 -11.61 -4.32
CA THR A 12 24.22 -10.44 -5.19
C THR A 12 24.64 -10.86 -6.60
N GLY A 13 24.56 -9.93 -7.56
CA GLY A 13 24.96 -10.18 -8.96
C GLY A 13 24.17 -11.31 -9.63
N VAL A 14 24.89 -12.23 -10.29
CA VAL A 14 24.30 -13.34 -11.04
C VAL A 14 23.46 -14.26 -10.15
N SER A 15 23.87 -14.50 -8.90
CA SER A 15 23.11 -15.34 -7.97
C SER A 15 21.73 -14.74 -7.66
N ALA A 16 21.67 -13.42 -7.45
CA ALA A 16 20.41 -12.72 -7.24
C ALA A 16 19.50 -12.78 -8.48
N GLN A 17 20.07 -12.66 -9.69
CA GLN A 17 19.33 -12.77 -10.94
C GLN A 17 18.72 -14.16 -11.13
N VAL A 18 19.51 -15.22 -10.90
CA VAL A 18 19.04 -16.61 -11.00
C VAL A 18 17.94 -16.87 -9.96
N GLN A 19 18.11 -16.39 -8.72
CA GLN A 19 17.10 -16.52 -7.68
C GLN A 19 15.81 -15.77 -8.05
N LYS A 20 15.90 -14.55 -8.58
CA LYS A 20 14.73 -13.79 -9.06
C LYS A 20 14.02 -14.53 -10.19
N GLN A 21 14.76 -15.08 -11.16
CA GLN A 21 14.19 -15.81 -12.28
C GLN A 21 13.47 -17.08 -11.83
N ARG A 22 14.08 -17.87 -10.95
CA ARG A 22 13.43 -19.05 -10.34
C ARG A 22 12.17 -18.67 -9.57
N ALA A 23 12.21 -17.60 -8.78
CA ALA A 23 11.05 -17.14 -8.04
C ALA A 23 9.90 -16.75 -8.99
N ARG A 24 10.22 -16.08 -10.11
CA ARG A 24 9.25 -15.74 -11.16
C ARG A 24 8.66 -16.98 -11.85
N GLU A 25 9.48 -18.00 -12.12
CA GLU A 25 9.03 -19.29 -12.65
C GLU A 25 8.08 -20.00 -11.69
N LEU A 26 8.33 -19.89 -10.38
CA LEU A 26 7.43 -20.36 -9.32
C LEU A 26 6.19 -19.46 -9.11
N GLY A 27 6.00 -18.45 -9.94
CA GLY A 27 4.80 -17.60 -9.96
C GLY A 27 4.89 -16.31 -9.14
N LEU A 28 6.04 -15.99 -8.53
CA LEU A 28 6.23 -14.70 -7.86
C LEU A 28 6.06 -13.55 -8.87
N GLY A 29 5.28 -12.53 -8.50
CA GLY A 29 4.95 -11.41 -9.38
C GLY A 29 3.73 -11.66 -10.27
N ARG A 30 3.05 -12.80 -10.14
CA ARG A 30 1.67 -12.96 -10.64
C ARG A 30 0.69 -12.32 -9.66
N HIS A 31 -0.52 -12.03 -10.11
CA HIS A 31 -1.55 -11.41 -9.28
C HIS A 31 -1.85 -12.21 -7.99
N GLU A 32 -1.92 -13.54 -8.14
CA GLU A 32 -2.13 -14.51 -7.06
C GLU A 32 -0.97 -14.60 -6.05
N ASN A 33 0.24 -14.19 -6.45
CA ASN A 33 1.45 -14.25 -5.63
C ASN A 33 2.29 -12.99 -5.88
N ALA A 34 1.70 -11.84 -5.54
CA ALA A 34 2.30 -10.53 -5.75
C ALA A 34 3.56 -10.36 -4.89
N ILE A 35 4.53 -9.62 -5.43
CA ILE A 35 5.77 -9.30 -4.71
C ILE A 35 5.46 -8.34 -3.57
N LYS A 36 5.87 -8.66 -2.35
CA LYS A 36 5.74 -7.77 -1.20
C LYS A 36 6.68 -6.58 -1.36
N TYR A 37 6.14 -5.38 -1.58
CA TYR A 37 6.94 -4.17 -1.75
C TYR A 37 7.75 -3.91 -0.48
N LEU A 38 9.06 -3.67 -0.64
CA LEU A 38 10.01 -3.49 0.46
C LEU A 38 10.01 -4.63 1.50
N GLY A 39 9.49 -5.81 1.13
CA GLY A 39 9.36 -6.97 2.03
C GLY A 39 8.27 -6.82 3.10
N GLN A 40 7.40 -5.81 3.01
CA GLN A 40 6.31 -5.60 3.96
C GLN A 40 5.16 -6.59 3.69
N ASP A 41 4.71 -7.31 4.72
CA ASP A 41 3.61 -8.28 4.64
C ASP A 41 2.38 -7.73 5.37
N TYR A 42 1.31 -7.46 4.63
CA TYR A 42 0.06 -6.89 5.15
C TYR A 42 -0.49 -7.67 6.35
N GLU A 43 -0.67 -8.98 6.23
CA GLU A 43 -1.31 -9.77 7.28
C GLU A 43 -0.42 -9.87 8.53
N GLN A 44 0.89 -10.04 8.35
CA GLN A 44 1.81 -10.06 9.48
C GLN A 44 1.86 -8.72 10.22
N LEU A 45 1.89 -7.60 9.49
CA LEU A 45 1.89 -6.27 10.07
C LEU A 45 0.58 -5.97 10.78
N ARG A 46 -0.55 -6.29 10.15
CA ARG A 46 -1.90 -6.14 10.73
C ARG A 46 -2.04 -6.95 12.02
N VAL A 47 -1.68 -8.24 12.01
CA VAL A 47 -1.77 -9.11 13.19
C VAL A 47 -0.88 -8.58 14.32
N ARG A 48 0.35 -8.13 14.00
CA ARG A 48 1.24 -7.53 15.00
C ARG A 48 0.62 -6.30 15.65
N CYS A 49 0.04 -5.41 14.85
CA CYS A 49 -0.64 -4.20 15.35
C CYS A 49 -1.87 -4.53 16.21
N LEU A 50 -2.65 -5.54 15.83
CA LEU A 50 -3.79 -6.01 16.63
C LEU A 50 -3.33 -6.60 17.97
N GLN A 51 -2.24 -7.38 17.98
CA GLN A 51 -1.68 -7.97 19.19
C GLN A 51 -1.10 -6.93 20.14
N SER A 52 -0.46 -5.87 19.62
CA SER A 52 0.08 -4.78 20.42
C SER A 52 -0.96 -3.74 20.83
N GLY A 53 -2.17 -3.77 20.25
CA GLY A 53 -3.21 -2.77 20.50
C GLY A 53 -2.84 -1.39 19.95
N THR A 54 -1.97 -1.31 18.94
CA THR A 54 -1.50 -0.05 18.34
C THR A 54 -1.88 0.03 16.87
N LEU A 55 -2.13 1.23 16.36
CA LEU A 55 -2.37 1.43 14.93
C LEU A 55 -1.05 1.44 14.14
N PHE A 56 -1.07 0.83 12.97
CA PHE A 56 0.07 0.76 12.05
C PHE A 56 0.56 2.16 11.67
N ARG A 57 1.88 2.35 11.73
CA ARG A 57 2.59 3.50 11.20
C ARG A 57 3.57 2.97 10.18
N ASP A 58 3.48 3.45 8.95
CA ASP A 58 4.40 3.02 7.92
C ASP A 58 5.77 3.70 8.08
N GLU A 59 6.80 2.88 8.23
CA GLU A 59 8.19 3.32 8.33
C GLU A 59 8.81 3.54 6.93
N ALA A 60 8.27 2.89 5.90
CA ALA A 60 8.70 3.06 4.51
C ALA A 60 8.14 4.35 3.90
N PHE A 61 6.90 4.72 4.27
CA PHE A 61 6.25 5.97 3.87
C PHE A 61 5.73 6.76 5.08
N PRO A 62 6.63 7.38 5.87
CA PRO A 62 6.24 8.03 7.12
C PRO A 62 5.36 9.27 6.90
N PRO A 63 4.50 9.66 7.86
CA PRO A 63 3.64 10.83 7.75
C PRO A 63 4.43 12.14 7.99
N VAL A 64 5.37 12.43 7.10
CA VAL A 64 6.29 13.58 7.15
C VAL A 64 6.27 14.33 5.81
N PRO A 65 6.73 15.60 5.76
CA PRO A 65 6.67 16.39 4.53
C PRO A 65 7.41 15.78 3.33
N GLN A 66 8.45 14.99 3.56
CA GLN A 66 9.21 14.30 2.50
C GLN A 66 8.35 13.29 1.72
N SER A 67 7.31 12.75 2.35
CA SER A 67 6.37 11.82 1.71
C SER A 67 5.36 12.53 0.81
N LEU A 68 5.15 13.84 1.00
CA LEU A 68 4.32 14.65 0.09
C LEU A 68 5.03 14.95 -1.23
N GLY A 69 6.37 15.04 -1.19
CA GLY A 69 7.20 15.19 -2.38
C GLY A 69 8.42 16.07 -2.14
N TYR A 70 8.87 16.66 -3.23
CA TYR A 70 10.06 17.51 -3.30
C TYR A 70 9.76 18.80 -4.05
N LYS A 71 10.63 19.81 -3.92
CA LYS A 71 10.49 21.13 -4.57
C LYS A 71 9.10 21.75 -4.32
N ASP A 72 8.20 21.73 -5.30
CA ASP A 72 6.87 22.33 -5.26
C ASP A 72 5.93 21.67 -4.24
N LEU A 73 6.21 20.43 -3.83
CA LEU A 73 5.53 19.71 -2.75
C LEU A 73 6.49 19.38 -1.59
N GLY A 74 7.65 20.04 -1.54
CA GLY A 74 8.63 19.84 -0.48
C GLY A 74 8.26 20.53 0.83
N PRO A 75 9.08 20.38 1.89
CA PRO A 75 8.82 20.93 3.22
C PRO A 75 8.68 22.46 3.27
N ASN A 76 9.32 23.17 2.33
CA ASN A 76 9.35 24.63 2.28
C ASN A 76 8.32 25.21 1.29
N SER A 77 7.45 24.38 0.71
CA SER A 77 6.43 24.83 -0.23
C SER A 77 5.24 25.43 0.51
N SER A 78 4.72 26.55 0.01
CA SER A 78 3.45 27.11 0.49
C SER A 78 2.27 26.16 0.28
N LYS A 79 2.35 25.25 -0.69
CA LYS A 79 1.31 24.26 -0.98
C LYS A 79 1.17 23.18 0.09
N THR A 80 2.24 22.89 0.82
CA THR A 80 2.27 21.84 1.85
C THR A 80 2.26 22.41 3.27
N TYR A 81 2.36 23.73 3.40
CA TYR A 81 2.34 24.41 4.68
C TYR A 81 1.01 24.19 5.41
N GLY A 82 1.09 23.81 6.69
CA GLY A 82 -0.08 23.60 7.54
C GLY A 82 -0.81 22.25 7.36
N ILE A 83 -0.33 21.36 6.49
CA ILE A 83 -0.89 20.01 6.35
C ILE A 83 -0.73 19.23 7.67
N LYS A 84 -1.81 18.57 8.09
CA LYS A 84 -1.84 17.64 9.22
C LYS A 84 -2.32 16.29 8.74
N TRP A 85 -1.54 15.25 9.03
CA TRP A 85 -1.93 13.87 8.76
C TRP A 85 -3.01 13.43 9.74
N LYS A 86 -4.12 12.90 9.22
CA LYS A 86 -5.24 12.37 9.99
C LYS A 86 -5.73 11.08 9.38
N ARG A 87 -6.18 10.14 10.21
CA ARG A 87 -6.87 8.92 9.81
C ARG A 87 -8.35 9.21 9.55
N PRO A 88 -9.03 8.43 8.70
CA PRO A 88 -10.48 8.58 8.48
C PRO A 88 -11.31 8.50 9.77
N THR A 89 -10.88 7.70 10.75
CA THR A 89 -11.52 7.57 12.08
C THR A 89 -11.44 8.84 12.93
N GLU A 90 -10.56 9.79 12.61
CA GLU A 90 -10.48 11.10 13.27
C GLU A 90 -11.35 12.16 12.60
N LEU A 91 -11.88 11.87 11.41
CA LEU A 91 -12.65 12.80 10.59
C LEU A 91 -14.14 12.46 10.58
N LEU A 92 -14.47 11.17 10.60
CA LEU A 92 -15.82 10.64 10.50
C LEU A 92 -16.08 9.63 11.62
N SER A 93 -17.31 9.60 12.13
CA SER A 93 -17.70 8.68 13.21
C SER A 93 -17.78 7.22 12.77
N ASN A 94 -18.14 6.96 11.51
CA ASN A 94 -18.25 5.63 10.93
C ASN A 94 -17.63 5.60 9.51
N PRO A 95 -16.30 5.67 9.39
CA PRO A 95 -15.63 5.64 8.09
C PRO A 95 -15.86 4.30 7.40
N GLN A 96 -16.05 4.32 6.09
CA GLN A 96 -16.22 3.13 5.27
C GLN A 96 -15.11 3.07 4.23
N PHE A 97 -14.62 1.86 3.92
CA PHE A 97 -13.54 1.69 2.94
C PHE A 97 -14.09 1.71 1.52
N ILE A 98 -15.06 0.84 1.23
CA ILE A 98 -15.88 0.83 0.01
C ILE A 98 -17.32 0.52 0.44
N VAL A 99 -18.31 1.29 -0.03
CA VAL A 99 -19.73 1.12 0.28
C VAL A 99 -20.47 0.86 -1.02
N ASP A 100 -21.22 -0.25 -1.11
CA ASP A 100 -22.04 -0.59 -2.29
C ASP A 100 -21.28 -0.60 -3.63
N GLY A 101 -19.98 -0.93 -3.58
CA GLY A 101 -19.03 -0.83 -4.70
C GLY A 101 -18.42 0.56 -4.84
N ALA A 102 -17.22 0.65 -5.44
CA ALA A 102 -16.70 1.97 -5.78
C ALA A 102 -17.38 2.44 -7.07
N THR A 103 -17.81 3.70 -7.12
CA THR A 103 -18.39 4.31 -8.32
C THR A 103 -17.57 5.52 -8.76
N ARG A 104 -17.66 5.88 -10.04
CA ARG A 104 -16.94 7.06 -10.57
C ARG A 104 -17.30 8.36 -9.84
N THR A 105 -18.49 8.42 -9.23
CA THR A 105 -18.99 9.60 -8.50
C THR A 105 -18.35 9.76 -7.13
N ASP A 106 -17.68 8.72 -6.61
CA ASP A 106 -17.01 8.76 -5.30
C ASP A 106 -15.65 9.46 -5.37
N ILE A 107 -15.19 9.81 -6.58
CA ILE A 107 -13.85 10.32 -6.83
C ILE A 107 -13.93 11.81 -7.16
N CYS A 108 -13.49 12.63 -6.22
CA CYS A 108 -13.36 14.08 -6.38
C CYS A 108 -11.89 14.48 -6.26
N GLN A 109 -11.42 15.35 -7.16
CA GLN A 109 -10.03 15.83 -7.13
C GLN A 109 -9.78 16.65 -5.87
N GLY A 110 -8.65 16.34 -5.22
CA GLY A 110 -8.12 17.20 -4.18
C GLY A 110 -7.51 18.48 -4.74
N ALA A 111 -6.73 19.17 -3.92
CA ALA A 111 -6.01 20.39 -4.33
C ALA A 111 -4.72 20.10 -5.14
N LEU A 112 -4.38 18.83 -5.36
CA LEU A 112 -3.23 18.40 -6.15
C LEU A 112 -3.65 18.21 -7.62
N GLY A 113 -2.77 18.57 -8.55
CA GLY A 113 -3.05 18.58 -10.00
C GLY A 113 -2.96 17.21 -10.67
N ASP A 114 -3.62 16.20 -10.12
CA ASP A 114 -3.50 14.78 -10.47
C ASP A 114 -4.74 14.20 -11.18
N CYS A 115 -5.49 15.03 -11.92
CA CYS A 115 -6.71 14.61 -12.63
C CYS A 115 -6.54 13.35 -13.51
N TRP A 116 -5.34 13.14 -14.07
CA TRP A 116 -4.99 11.97 -14.85
C TRP A 116 -5.05 10.66 -14.05
N LEU A 117 -4.69 10.70 -12.77
CA LEU A 117 -4.80 9.56 -11.86
C LEU A 117 -6.26 9.27 -11.53
N LEU A 118 -7.03 10.32 -11.23
CA LEU A 118 -8.45 10.17 -10.91
C LEU A 118 -9.25 9.57 -12.06
N ALA A 119 -8.95 9.95 -13.31
CA ALA A 119 -9.56 9.33 -14.48
C ALA A 119 -9.30 7.82 -14.55
N ALA A 120 -8.10 7.37 -14.19
CA ALA A 120 -7.75 5.96 -14.16
C ALA A 120 -8.50 5.22 -13.03
N ILE A 121 -8.54 5.79 -11.82
CA ILE A 121 -9.27 5.20 -10.69
C ILE A 121 -10.76 5.15 -11.01
N ALA A 122 -11.34 6.22 -11.56
CA ALA A 122 -12.74 6.25 -11.97
C ALA A 122 -13.07 5.20 -13.04
N SER A 123 -12.17 4.96 -13.99
CA SER A 123 -12.35 3.91 -14.99
C SER A 123 -12.34 2.51 -14.36
N LEU A 124 -11.52 2.31 -13.32
CA LEU A 124 -11.44 1.05 -12.59
C LEU A 124 -12.77 0.70 -11.89
N THR A 125 -13.47 1.72 -11.38
CA THR A 125 -14.80 1.54 -10.75
C THR A 125 -15.88 0.98 -11.67
N LEU A 126 -15.70 1.05 -12.99
CA LEU A 126 -16.66 0.53 -13.98
C LEU A 126 -16.62 -0.99 -14.10
N ASN A 127 -15.61 -1.65 -13.54
CA ASN A 127 -15.46 -3.10 -13.56
C ASN A 127 -14.99 -3.62 -12.21
N ASP A 128 -15.95 -4.14 -11.44
CA ASP A 128 -15.74 -4.65 -10.08
C ASP A 128 -14.64 -5.72 -10.00
N THR A 129 -14.61 -6.65 -10.97
CA THR A 129 -13.58 -7.68 -11.05
C THR A 129 -12.18 -7.08 -11.18
N LEU A 130 -12.00 -6.04 -12.00
CA LEU A 130 -10.70 -5.37 -12.16
C LEU A 130 -10.36 -4.50 -10.95
N LEU A 131 -11.35 -3.83 -10.36
CA LEU A 131 -11.18 -3.08 -9.12
C LEU A 131 -10.62 -3.98 -8.02
N HIS A 132 -11.22 -5.16 -7.83
CA HIS A 132 -10.79 -6.09 -6.80
C HIS A 132 -9.45 -6.77 -7.05
N ARG A 133 -8.91 -6.69 -8.28
CA ARG A 133 -7.51 -7.05 -8.53
C ARG A 133 -6.54 -6.02 -7.97
N VAL A 134 -6.92 -4.75 -7.90
CA VAL A 134 -6.08 -3.66 -7.38
C VAL A 134 -6.36 -3.41 -5.89
N VAL A 135 -7.62 -3.54 -5.48
CA VAL A 135 -8.11 -3.30 -4.12
C VAL A 135 -8.67 -4.61 -3.55
N PRO A 136 -7.84 -5.41 -2.85
CA PRO A 136 -8.26 -6.69 -2.29
C PRO A 136 -9.45 -6.58 -1.35
N HIS A 137 -10.32 -7.59 -1.36
CA HIS A 137 -11.46 -7.69 -0.45
C HIS A 137 -11.03 -7.86 1.03
N GLY A 138 -11.98 -7.68 1.95
CA GLY A 138 -11.76 -7.94 3.38
C GLY A 138 -11.12 -6.79 4.15
N GLN A 139 -10.94 -5.64 3.49
CA GLN A 139 -10.44 -4.40 4.09
C GLN A 139 -11.60 -3.55 4.62
N SER A 140 -11.50 -3.09 5.86
CA SER A 140 -12.58 -2.38 6.56
C SER A 140 -12.03 -1.53 7.71
N PHE A 141 -12.73 -0.45 8.04
CA PHE A 141 -12.45 0.36 9.24
C PHE A 141 -13.11 -0.19 10.52
N GLN A 142 -13.90 -1.25 10.39
CA GLN A 142 -14.63 -1.88 11.49
C GLN A 142 -13.85 -3.09 12.02
N ASN A 143 -14.27 -4.30 11.65
CA ASN A 143 -13.77 -5.52 12.26
C ASN A 143 -12.32 -5.81 11.83
N GLY A 144 -11.43 -5.96 12.81
CA GLY A 144 -10.02 -6.26 12.57
C GLY A 144 -9.23 -5.10 11.96
N TYR A 145 -9.69 -3.85 12.15
CA TYR A 145 -8.98 -2.65 11.76
C TYR A 145 -7.73 -2.45 12.64
N ALA A 146 -6.58 -2.27 12.00
CA ALA A 146 -5.31 -1.98 12.66
C ALA A 146 -4.61 -0.76 12.08
N GLY A 147 -5.33 0.11 11.34
CA GLY A 147 -4.74 1.29 10.72
C GLY A 147 -3.88 1.02 9.49
N ILE A 148 -4.03 -0.14 8.85
CA ILE A 148 -3.30 -0.60 7.67
C ILE A 148 -4.28 -1.08 6.60
N PHE A 149 -3.91 -0.87 5.34
CA PHE A 149 -4.60 -1.35 4.13
C PHE A 149 -3.53 -1.92 3.19
N HIS A 150 -3.93 -2.50 2.07
CA HIS A 150 -3.00 -2.87 1.02
C HIS A 150 -3.66 -2.84 -0.36
N PHE A 151 -2.81 -2.70 -1.38
CA PHE A 151 -3.19 -2.60 -2.79
C PHE A 151 -2.21 -3.38 -3.65
N GLN A 152 -2.69 -3.94 -4.75
CA GLN A 152 -1.84 -4.60 -5.73
C GLN A 152 -1.69 -3.75 -6.98
N LEU A 153 -0.45 -3.40 -7.31
CA LEU A 153 -0.11 -2.57 -8.45
C LEU A 153 0.71 -3.37 -9.46
N TRP A 154 0.40 -3.19 -10.75
CA TRP A 154 1.19 -3.73 -11.82
C TRP A 154 2.38 -2.81 -12.13
N GLN A 155 3.60 -3.27 -11.88
CA GLN A 155 4.82 -2.55 -12.17
C GLN A 155 5.75 -3.36 -13.06
N PHE A 156 6.04 -2.82 -14.25
CA PHE A 156 7.05 -3.34 -15.18
C PHE A 156 6.98 -4.86 -15.47
N GLY A 157 5.78 -5.42 -15.52
CA GLY A 157 5.58 -6.85 -15.82
C GLY A 157 5.35 -7.75 -14.61
N GLU A 158 5.27 -7.19 -13.40
CA GLU A 158 5.10 -7.92 -12.15
C GLU A 158 3.99 -7.25 -11.30
N TRP A 159 3.15 -8.05 -10.63
CA TRP A 159 2.25 -7.58 -9.58
C TRP A 159 3.02 -7.41 -8.28
N VAL A 160 2.80 -6.26 -7.63
CA VAL A 160 3.45 -5.87 -6.38
C VAL A 160 2.35 -5.51 -5.38
N ASP A 161 2.41 -6.12 -4.20
CA ASP A 161 1.54 -5.82 -3.05
C ASP A 161 2.18 -4.72 -2.21
N VAL A 162 1.46 -3.62 -2.02
CA VAL A 162 1.90 -2.42 -1.31
C VAL A 162 0.97 -2.19 -0.13
N VAL A 163 1.55 -2.07 1.08
CA VAL A 163 0.83 -1.76 2.33
C VAL A 163 0.75 -0.26 2.61
#